data_AF-A0A7Y2DIF0-F1
#
_entry.id   AF-A0A7Y2DIF0-F1
#
_cell.length_a   1.000
_cell.length_b   1.000
_cell.length_c   1.000
_cell.angle_alpha   90.00
_cell.angle_beta   90.00
_cell.angle_gamma   90.00
#
_symmetry.space_group_name_H-M   'P 1'
#
loop_
_entity.id
_entity.type
_entity.pdbx_description
1 polymer ?
#
loop_
_entity_poly.entity_id
_entity_poly.type
_entity_poly.pdbx_seq_one_letter_code
_entity_poly.pdbx_strand_id
1 'polypeptide(L)'
;VVFLYILFRFRKWQFSLGAVVAVFHDVMIVLGIFSLFGTIMPFNMEIDQAFIAAILTVIGYSLNDTVVVFDRIREIIGEKGWRAGENTNLALNSTLSRTLNTSLTTLVVLLAIFVFGGESLRGFMFAMIVGIMVGTYSSLFIATPVMYDTLNKSTRAGIIQDKVEAKPKRKKRVTVK
;
A
#
# COMPACT_ATOMS: atom_id res chain seq x y z
N VAL A 1 -12.19 -12.10 -1.52
CA VAL A 1 -11.49 -12.40 -0.24
C VAL A 1 -10.62 -11.24 0.22
N VAL A 2 -9.68 -10.78 -0.60
CA VAL A 2 -8.77 -9.67 -0.29
C VAL A 2 -9.50 -8.36 0.08
N PHE A 3 -10.48 -7.94 -0.71
CA PHE A 3 -11.30 -6.77 -0.40
C PHE A 3 -12.01 -6.87 0.96
N LEU A 4 -12.60 -8.03 1.27
CA LEU A 4 -13.25 -8.29 2.56
C LEU A 4 -12.23 -8.25 3.71
N TYR A 5 -11.05 -8.84 3.53
CA TYR A 5 -9.97 -8.76 4.52
C TYR A 5 -9.60 -7.31 4.83
N ILE A 6 -9.40 -6.47 3.80
CA ILE A 6 -9.07 -5.05 3.96
C ILE A 6 -10.22 -4.28 4.61
N LEU A 7 -11.47 -4.55 4.21
CA LEU A 7 -12.67 -3.92 4.77
C LEU A 7 -12.82 -4.22 6.27
N PHE A 8 -12.60 -5.46 6.69
CA PHE A 8 -12.62 -5.84 8.11
C PHE A 8 -11.36 -5.36 8.87
N ARG A 9 -10.20 -5.28 8.21
CA ARG A 9 -8.94 -4.76 8.77
C ARG A 9 -9.03 -3.27 9.10
N PHE A 10 -9.73 -2.49 8.28
CA PHE A 10 -9.85 -1.05 8.40
C PHE A 10 -11.29 -0.62 8.67
N ARG A 11 -11.60 -0.23 9.92
CA ARG A 11 -12.91 0.34 10.31
C ARG A 11 -13.33 1.58 9.51
N LYS A 12 -12.39 2.22 8.79
CA LYS A 12 -12.62 3.39 7.95
C LYS A 12 -12.43 3.01 6.49
N TRP A 13 -13.48 3.17 5.69
CA TRP A 13 -13.51 2.76 4.27
C TRP A 13 -12.49 3.50 3.39
N GLN A 14 -12.03 4.69 3.77
CA GLN A 14 -11.03 5.47 3.02
C GLN A 14 -9.70 4.72 2.88
N PHE A 15 -9.29 3.99 3.92
CA PHE A 15 -8.10 3.14 3.87
C PHE A 15 -8.32 1.98 2.91
N SER A 16 -9.48 1.33 2.96
CA SER A 16 -9.81 0.25 2.03
C SER A 16 -9.83 0.73 0.58
N LEU A 17 -10.38 1.91 0.31
CA LEU A 17 -10.38 2.49 -1.03
C LEU A 17 -8.96 2.79 -1.53
N GLY A 18 -8.12 3.42 -0.70
CA GLY A 18 -6.72 3.71 -1.05
C GLY A 18 -5.94 2.44 -1.42
N ALA A 19 -6.10 1.38 -0.64
CA ALA A 19 -5.45 0.09 -0.93
C ALA A 19 -5.94 -0.54 -2.23
N VAL A 20 -7.25 -0.53 -2.49
CA VAL A 20 -7.82 -1.10 -3.71
C VAL A 20 -7.37 -0.34 -4.94
N VAL A 21 -7.33 0.99 -4.89
CA VAL A 21 -6.89 1.82 -6.01
C VAL A 21 -5.42 1.58 -6.32
N ALA A 22 -4.55 1.46 -5.31
CA ALA A 22 -3.14 1.15 -5.52
C ALA A 22 -2.95 -0.22 -6.20
N VAL A 23 -3.59 -1.27 -5.68
CA VAL A 23 -3.53 -2.61 -6.29
C VAL A 23 -4.05 -2.62 -7.71
N PHE A 24 -5.16 -1.93 -7.97
CA PHE A 24 -5.73 -1.83 -9.30
C PHE A 24 -4.75 -1.16 -10.27
N HIS A 25 -4.11 -0.08 -9.83
CA HIS A 25 -3.05 0.60 -10.58
C HIS A 25 -1.86 -0.34 -10.87
N ASP A 26 -1.43 -1.14 -9.90
CA ASP A 26 -0.30 -2.08 -10.07
C ASP A 26 -0.60 -3.13 -11.14
N VAL A 27 -1.77 -3.75 -11.06
CA VAL A 27 -2.22 -4.76 -12.03
C VAL A 27 -2.38 -4.14 -13.41
N MET A 28 -2.93 -2.93 -13.51
CA MET A 28 -3.08 -2.21 -14.77
C MET A 28 -1.73 -1.94 -15.43
N ILE A 29 -0.71 -1.55 -14.67
CA ILE A 29 0.63 -1.30 -15.21
C ILE A 29 1.28 -2.59 -15.70
N VAL A 30 1.21 -3.68 -14.93
CA VAL A 30 1.76 -4.97 -15.37
C VAL A 30 1.09 -5.44 -16.66
N LEU A 31 -0.25 -5.40 -16.72
CA LEU A 31 -1.00 -5.74 -17.93
C LEU A 31 -0.66 -4.83 -19.10
N GLY A 32 -0.54 -3.52 -18.88
CA GLY A 32 -0.17 -2.55 -19.90
C GLY A 32 1.22 -2.82 -20.47
N ILE A 33 2.20 -3.11 -19.62
CA ILE A 33 3.56 -3.48 -20.06
C ILE A 33 3.53 -4.77 -20.86
N PHE A 34 2.81 -5.81 -20.42
CA PHE A 34 2.69 -7.06 -21.15
C PHE A 34 2.01 -6.87 -22.52
N SER A 35 0.98 -6.03 -22.57
CA SER A 35 0.29 -5.72 -23.82
C SER A 35 1.15 -4.92 -24.81
N LEU A 36 2.00 -4.01 -24.33
CA LEU A 36 2.82 -3.15 -25.19
C LEU A 36 4.12 -3.84 -25.65
N PHE A 37 4.74 -4.62 -24.76
CA PHE A 37 6.07 -5.21 -25.00
C PHE A 37 6.03 -6.69 -25.37
N GLY A 38 4.84 -7.31 -25.38
CA GLY A 38 4.69 -8.75 -25.62
C GLY A 38 5.29 -9.27 -26.92
N THR A 39 5.33 -8.44 -27.97
CA THR A 39 5.92 -8.80 -29.29
C THR A 39 7.38 -8.34 -29.44
N ILE A 40 7.87 -7.49 -28.54
CA ILE A 40 9.18 -6.81 -28.67
C ILE A 40 10.26 -7.53 -27.87
N MET A 41 9.91 -8.13 -26.73
CA MET A 41 10.90 -8.74 -25.83
C MET A 41 11.43 -10.07 -26.35
N PRO A 42 12.70 -10.42 -26.07
CA PRO A 42 13.35 -11.63 -26.55
C PRO A 42 12.95 -12.91 -25.79
N PHE A 43 11.84 -12.88 -25.03
CA PHE A 43 11.34 -13.99 -24.23
C PHE A 43 9.81 -14.05 -24.30
N ASN A 44 9.24 -15.22 -24.01
CA ASN A 44 7.79 -15.41 -24.06
C ASN A 44 7.09 -14.55 -22.99
N MET A 45 6.16 -13.70 -23.43
CA MET A 45 5.32 -12.83 -22.62
C MET A 45 3.81 -13.19 -22.73
N GLU A 46 3.52 -14.47 -22.89
CA GLU A 46 2.14 -14.98 -22.91
C GLU A 46 1.42 -14.83 -21.56
N ILE A 47 0.11 -14.59 -21.65
CA ILE A 47 -0.78 -14.60 -20.49
C ILE A 47 -1.21 -16.04 -20.25
N ASP A 48 -0.39 -16.77 -19.51
CA ASP A 48 -0.62 -18.16 -19.13
C ASP A 48 -0.96 -18.32 -17.63
N GLN A 49 -1.06 -19.55 -17.16
CA GLN A 49 -1.35 -19.81 -15.74
C GLN A 49 -0.25 -19.27 -14.81
N ALA A 50 1.02 -19.28 -15.23
CA ALA A 50 2.11 -18.72 -14.45
C ALA A 50 1.97 -17.21 -14.32
N PHE A 51 1.62 -16.51 -15.41
CA PHE A 51 1.32 -15.08 -15.38
C PHE A 51 0.21 -14.73 -14.38
N ILE A 52 -0.89 -15.48 -14.37
CA ILE A 52 -1.97 -15.27 -13.38
C ILE A 52 -1.46 -15.46 -11.94
N ALA A 53 -0.60 -16.46 -11.71
CA ALA A 53 0.03 -16.66 -10.40
C ALA A 53 0.96 -15.49 -10.02
N ALA A 54 1.69 -14.89 -10.97
CA ALA A 54 2.50 -13.69 -10.73
C ALA A 54 1.62 -12.52 -10.29
N ILE A 55 0.54 -12.25 -11.02
CA ILE A 55 -0.39 -11.16 -10.67
C ILE A 55 -0.97 -11.34 -9.26
N LEU A 56 -1.42 -12.55 -8.92
CA LEU A 56 -1.94 -12.84 -7.57
C LEU A 56 -0.88 -12.59 -6.48
N THR A 57 0.38 -12.93 -6.78
CA THR A 57 1.50 -12.72 -5.87
C THR A 57 1.84 -11.23 -5.72
N VAL A 58 1.84 -10.47 -6.81
CA VAL A 58 2.05 -9.01 -6.82
C VAL A 58 0.97 -8.30 -6.01
N ILE A 59 -0.30 -8.71 -6.17
CA ILE A 59 -1.40 -8.19 -5.35
C ILE A 59 -1.13 -8.41 -3.86
N GLY A 60 -0.66 -9.61 -3.49
CA GLY A 60 -0.31 -9.94 -2.10
C GLY A 60 0.83 -9.06 -1.56
N TYR A 61 1.90 -8.90 -2.33
CA TYR A 61 3.06 -8.09 -1.94
C TYR A 61 2.71 -6.60 -1.79
N SER A 62 2.04 -6.01 -2.79
CA SER A 62 1.61 -4.61 -2.75
C SER A 62 0.69 -4.31 -1.57
N LEU A 63 -0.22 -5.24 -1.27
CA LEU A 63 -1.12 -5.09 -0.12
C LEU A 63 -0.42 -5.21 1.21
N ASN A 64 0.57 -6.09 1.33
CA ASN A 64 1.39 -6.18 2.54
C ASN A 64 2.02 -4.82 2.86
N ASP A 65 2.62 -4.17 1.86
CA ASP A 65 3.28 -2.88 2.05
C ASP A 65 2.27 -1.77 2.39
N THR A 66 1.14 -1.76 1.68
CA THR A 66 0.05 -0.80 1.93
C THR A 66 -0.52 -0.94 3.35
N VAL A 67 -0.71 -2.17 3.82
CA VAL A 67 -1.23 -2.43 5.18
C VAL A 67 -0.25 -1.93 6.24
N VAL A 68 1.05 -2.15 6.06
CA VAL A 68 2.07 -1.68 7.00
C VAL A 68 2.06 -0.14 7.09
N VAL A 69 2.00 0.56 5.95
CA VAL A 69 1.91 2.04 5.93
C VAL A 69 0.63 2.51 6.63
N PHE A 70 -0.51 1.91 6.30
CA PHE A 70 -1.80 2.29 6.87
C PHE A 70 -1.92 1.99 8.36
N ASP A 71 -1.35 0.89 8.83
CA ASP A 71 -1.26 0.58 10.24
C ASP A 71 -0.43 1.62 10.97
N ARG A 72 0.71 2.03 10.41
CA ARG A 72 1.55 3.06 11.00
C ARG A 72 0.87 4.42 11.06
N ILE A 73 0.12 4.79 10.02
CA ILE A 73 -0.73 5.99 10.04
C ILE A 73 -1.72 5.92 11.20
N ARG A 74 -2.43 4.80 11.36
CA ARG A 74 -3.41 4.61 12.44
C ARG A 74 -2.78 4.65 13.83
N GLU A 75 -1.61 4.05 13.99
CA GLU A 75 -0.84 4.06 15.23
C GLU A 75 -0.47 5.50 15.65
N ILE A 76 0.13 6.27 14.74
CA ILE A 76 0.51 7.67 15.01
C ILE A 76 -0.71 8.53 15.38
N ILE A 77 -1.85 8.31 14.72
CA ILE A 77 -3.10 9.01 15.04
C ILE A 77 -3.63 8.60 16.42
N GLY A 78 -3.48 7.33 16.80
CA GLY A 78 -3.87 6.83 18.12
C GLY A 78 -3.03 7.42 19.26
N GLU A 79 -1.73 7.63 19.03
CA GLU A 79 -0.79 8.17 20.02
C GLU A 79 -0.83 9.69 20.12
N LYS A 80 -0.79 10.38 18.98
CA LYS A 80 -0.57 11.83 18.89
C LYS A 80 -1.83 12.59 18.52
N GLY A 81 -2.89 11.89 18.14
CA GLY A 81 -4.06 12.51 17.55
C GLY A 81 -3.93 12.76 16.05
N TRP A 82 -5.01 13.17 15.39
CA TRP A 82 -5.06 13.50 13.96
C TRP A 82 -4.53 14.92 13.63
N ARG A 83 -3.30 15.00 13.11
CA ARG A 83 -2.66 16.25 12.65
C ARG A 83 -2.57 16.34 11.12
N ALA A 84 -3.64 15.94 10.45
CA ALA A 84 -3.74 16.00 8.99
C ALA A 84 -2.52 15.36 8.29
N GLY A 85 -1.95 16.03 7.29
CA GLY A 85 -0.84 15.53 6.48
C GLY A 85 0.47 15.27 7.25
N GLU A 86 0.66 15.89 8.42
CA GLU A 86 1.88 15.70 9.22
C GLU A 86 2.04 14.24 9.66
N ASN A 87 0.95 13.65 10.19
CA ASN A 87 0.94 12.26 10.62
C ASN A 87 1.19 11.30 9.46
N THR A 88 0.57 11.59 8.31
CA THR A 88 0.71 10.79 7.10
C THR A 88 2.16 10.80 6.61
N ASN A 89 2.80 11.97 6.57
CA ASN A 89 4.20 12.10 6.20
C ASN A 89 5.13 11.41 7.21
N LEU A 90 4.86 11.54 8.52
CA LEU A 90 5.64 10.88 9.55
C LEU A 90 5.53 9.35 9.45
N ALA A 91 4.34 8.83 9.15
CA ALA A 91 4.12 7.41 8.92
C ALA A 91 4.94 6.90 7.72
N LEU A 92 4.82 7.57 6.57
CA LEU A 92 5.54 7.23 5.34
C LEU A 92 7.05 7.17 5.58
N ASN A 93 7.63 8.20 6.22
CA ASN A 93 9.05 8.23 6.51
C ASN A 93 9.48 7.08 7.45
N SER A 94 8.65 6.72 8.42
CA SER A 94 8.97 5.63 9.36
C SER A 94 8.84 4.22 8.76
N THR A 95 8.06 4.04 7.70
CA THR A 95 7.89 2.73 7.03
C THR A 95 8.76 2.56 5.80
N LEU A 96 9.22 3.65 5.17
CA LEU A 96 9.97 3.65 3.92
C LEU A 96 11.15 2.67 3.92
N SER A 97 12.03 2.73 4.92
CA SER A 97 13.21 1.86 4.98
C SER A 97 12.85 0.38 5.03
N ARG A 98 11.76 0.03 5.73
CA ARG A 98 11.28 -1.36 5.79
C ARG A 98 10.76 -1.80 4.44
N THR A 99 9.84 -1.03 3.85
CA THR A 99 9.20 -1.34 2.57
C THR A 99 10.23 -1.49 1.46
N LEU A 100 11.18 -0.54 1.37
CA LEU A 100 12.27 -0.61 0.39
C LEU A 100 13.17 -1.82 0.63
N ASN A 101 13.51 -2.14 1.88
CA ASN A 101 14.39 -3.28 2.15
C ASN A 101 13.72 -4.61 1.79
N THR A 102 12.44 -4.79 2.12
CA THR A 102 11.67 -5.99 1.76
C THR A 102 11.52 -6.14 0.25
N SER A 103 11.24 -5.06 -0.48
CA SER A 103 11.12 -5.14 -1.94
C SER A 103 12.47 -5.36 -2.62
N LEU A 104 13.53 -4.66 -2.21
CA LEU A 104 14.87 -4.83 -2.76
C LEU A 104 15.42 -6.25 -2.55
N THR A 105 15.29 -6.80 -1.35
CA THR A 105 15.72 -8.18 -1.07
C THR A 105 14.98 -9.19 -1.95
N THR A 106 13.67 -8.99 -2.16
CA THR A 106 12.89 -9.83 -3.07
C THR A 106 13.32 -9.65 -4.52
N LEU A 107 13.56 -8.41 -4.96
CA LEU A 107 14.02 -8.10 -6.31
C LEU A 107 15.38 -8.73 -6.62
N VAL A 108 16.31 -8.77 -5.67
CA VAL A 108 17.61 -9.44 -5.86
C VAL A 108 17.42 -10.93 -6.18
N VAL A 109 16.52 -11.62 -5.46
CA VAL A 109 16.21 -13.04 -5.71
C VAL A 109 15.55 -13.21 -7.08
N LEU A 110 14.56 -12.37 -7.41
CA LEU A 110 13.87 -12.44 -8.70
C LEU A 110 14.80 -12.15 -9.87
N LEU A 111 15.73 -11.20 -9.73
CA LEU A 111 16.73 -10.89 -10.75
C LEU A 111 17.68 -12.07 -10.98
N ALA A 112 18.12 -12.74 -9.91
CA ALA A 112 18.93 -13.94 -10.03
C ALA A 112 18.18 -15.04 -10.81
N ILE A 113 16.92 -15.29 -10.48
CA ILE A 113 16.10 -16.28 -11.20
C ILE A 113 15.79 -15.82 -12.63
N PHE A 114 15.60 -14.53 -12.88
CA PHE A 114 15.36 -14.00 -14.23
C PHE A 114 16.57 -14.20 -15.15
N VAL A 115 17.79 -13.98 -14.64
CA VAL A 115 19.04 -14.11 -15.42
C VAL A 115 19.45 -15.57 -15.57
N PHE A 116 19.45 -16.34 -14.47
CA PHE A 116 19.96 -17.71 -14.44
C PHE A 116 18.88 -18.79 -14.65
N GLY A 117 17.60 -18.41 -14.62
CA GLY A 117 16.48 -19.33 -14.82
C GLY A 117 16.22 -19.66 -16.30
N GLY A 118 15.36 -20.67 -16.51
CA GLY A 118 14.96 -21.11 -17.84
C GLY A 118 13.99 -20.14 -18.54
N GLU A 119 13.86 -20.27 -19.87
CA GLU A 119 13.00 -19.40 -20.69
C GLU A 119 11.54 -19.41 -20.25
N SER A 120 11.03 -20.56 -19.80
CA SER A 120 9.65 -20.72 -19.30
C SER A 120 9.34 -19.87 -18.06
N LEU A 121 10.36 -19.44 -17.31
CA LEU A 121 10.17 -18.61 -16.11
C LEU A 121 10.37 -17.12 -16.37
N ARG A 122 10.91 -16.72 -17.53
CA ARG A 122 11.30 -15.33 -17.77
C ARG A 122 10.10 -14.38 -17.79
N GLY A 123 9.02 -14.75 -18.48
CA GLY A 123 7.77 -13.98 -18.48
C GLY A 123 7.20 -13.83 -17.07
N PHE A 124 7.13 -14.93 -16.31
CA PHE A 124 6.67 -14.95 -14.92
C PHE A 124 7.51 -14.05 -14.00
N MET A 125 8.85 -14.20 -14.04
CA MET A 125 9.78 -13.38 -13.27
C MET A 125 9.71 -11.91 -13.65
N PHE A 126 9.56 -11.60 -14.94
CA PHE A 126 9.41 -10.23 -15.41
C PHE A 126 8.14 -9.58 -14.88
N ALA A 127 6.99 -10.28 -14.91
CA ALA A 127 5.74 -9.80 -14.31
C ALA A 127 5.92 -9.49 -12.81
N MET A 128 6.59 -10.39 -12.09
CA MET A 128 6.90 -10.23 -10.67
C MET A 128 7.80 -9.02 -10.39
N ILE A 129 8.88 -8.85 -11.16
CA ILE A 129 9.81 -7.72 -11.00
C ILE A 129 9.08 -6.39 -11.21
N VAL A 130 8.36 -6.25 -12.33
CA VAL A 130 7.59 -5.05 -12.64
C VAL A 130 6.55 -4.80 -11.55
N GLY A 131 5.77 -5.83 -11.19
CA GLY A 131 4.72 -5.71 -10.20
C GLY A 131 5.22 -5.32 -8.81
N ILE A 132 6.35 -5.87 -8.36
CA ILE A 132 6.95 -5.48 -7.06
C ILE A 132 7.50 -4.06 -7.11
N MET A 133 8.18 -3.66 -8.19
CA MET A 133 8.65 -2.27 -8.32
C MET A 133 7.48 -1.29 -8.26
N VAL A 134 6.41 -1.59 -9.00
CA VAL A 134 5.22 -0.74 -9.07
C VAL A 134 4.48 -0.71 -7.73
N GLY A 135 4.24 -1.87 -7.12
CA GLY A 135 3.59 -2.00 -5.82
C GLY A 135 4.35 -1.33 -4.68
N THR A 136 5.69 -1.39 -4.74
CA THR A 136 6.55 -0.74 -3.74
C THR A 136 6.30 0.76 -3.75
N TYR A 137 6.34 1.44 -4.90
CA TYR A 137 6.10 2.88 -4.91
C TYR A 137 4.61 3.20 -4.70
N SER A 138 3.69 2.41 -5.26
CA SER A 138 2.26 2.73 -5.23
C SER A 138 1.68 2.65 -3.82
N SER A 139 2.17 1.73 -2.98
CA SER A 139 1.76 1.62 -1.58
C SER A 139 2.04 2.91 -0.77
N LEU A 140 3.15 3.60 -1.07
CA LEU A 140 3.50 4.87 -0.43
C LEU A 140 2.89 6.08 -1.14
N PHE A 141 2.98 6.14 -2.46
CA PHE A 141 2.70 7.35 -3.25
C PHE A 141 1.37 7.35 -3.99
N ILE A 142 0.62 6.25 -4.01
CA ILE A 142 -0.73 6.17 -4.59
C ILE A 142 -1.75 5.86 -3.48
N ALA A 143 -1.55 4.80 -2.71
CA ALA A 143 -2.51 4.38 -1.69
C ALA A 143 -2.74 5.45 -0.63
N THR A 144 -1.65 6.07 -0.16
CA THR A 144 -1.69 7.05 0.92
C THR A 144 -2.33 8.39 0.51
N PRO A 145 -1.96 9.00 -0.64
CA PRO A 145 -2.66 10.18 -1.13
C PRO A 145 -4.14 9.90 -1.43
N VAL A 146 -4.50 8.78 -2.06
CA VAL A 146 -5.91 8.44 -2.31
C VAL A 146 -6.70 8.29 -1.01
N MET A 147 -6.11 7.64 0.00
CA MET A 147 -6.72 7.54 1.33
C MET A 147 -6.89 8.94 1.95
N TYR A 148 -5.86 9.78 1.89
CA TYR A 148 -5.92 11.15 2.41
C TYR A 148 -6.95 12.01 1.66
N ASP A 149 -7.07 11.81 0.35
CA ASP A 149 -7.96 12.52 -0.54
C ASP A 149 -9.44 12.16 -0.41
N THR A 150 -9.70 10.98 0.12
CA THR A 150 -11.06 10.51 0.36
C THR A 150 -11.54 10.84 1.77
N LEU A 151 -10.72 11.48 2.61
CA LEU A 151 -11.13 12.00 3.91
C LEU A 151 -12.08 13.20 3.75
N ASN A 152 -13.03 13.33 4.66
CA ASN A 152 -13.94 14.49 4.70
C ASN A 152 -13.15 15.79 4.94
N LYS A 153 -13.62 16.91 4.37
CA LYS A 153 -12.98 18.24 4.50
C LYS A 153 -12.69 18.63 5.97
N SER A 154 -13.62 18.39 6.89
CA SER A 154 -13.42 18.67 8.32
C SER A 154 -12.34 17.81 8.98
N THR A 155 -12.15 16.56 8.51
CA THR A 155 -11.09 15.68 9.00
C THR A 155 -9.75 16.16 8.47
N ARG A 156 -9.64 16.42 7.16
CA ARG A 156 -8.40 16.90 6.53
C ARG A 156 -7.90 18.21 7.14
N ALA A 157 -8.80 19.12 7.53
CA ALA A 157 -8.44 20.40 8.12
C ALA A 157 -8.05 20.33 9.62
N GLY A 158 -8.01 19.14 10.24
CA GLY A 158 -7.70 18.99 11.67
C GLY A 158 -8.83 19.41 12.63
N ILE A 159 -9.91 20.01 12.11
CA ILE A 159 -10.99 20.66 12.87
C ILE A 159 -11.73 19.69 13.81
N ILE A 160 -11.79 18.40 13.49
CA ILE A 160 -12.46 17.40 14.35
C ILE A 160 -11.72 17.23 15.68
N GLN A 161 -10.41 17.47 15.72
CA GLN A 161 -9.63 17.33 16.94
C GLN A 161 -9.70 18.55 17.85
N ASP A 162 -9.67 19.76 17.28
CA ASP A 162 -9.83 21.01 18.04
C ASP A 162 -11.14 21.02 18.83
N LYS A 163 -12.22 20.45 18.30
CA LYS A 163 -13.51 20.32 19.01
C LYS A 163 -13.50 19.31 20.16
N VAL A 164 -12.60 18.32 20.14
CA VAL A 164 -12.50 17.30 21.20
C VAL A 164 -11.57 17.79 22.32
N GLU A 165 -10.48 18.48 22.00
CA GLU A 165 -9.61 19.12 22.99
C GLU A 165 -10.24 20.36 23.64
N ALA A 166 -11.08 21.11 22.90
CA ALA A 166 -11.81 22.26 23.44
C ALA A 166 -12.96 21.89 24.41
N LYS A 167 -13.29 20.61 24.59
CA LYS A 167 -14.22 20.20 25.66
C LYS A 167 -13.48 20.24 27.00
N PRO A 168 -13.90 21.10 27.96
CA PRO A 168 -13.22 21.20 29.24
C PRO A 168 -13.30 19.86 29.95
N LYS A 169 -12.14 19.32 30.36
CA LYS A 169 -12.08 18.14 31.25
C LYS A 169 -12.94 18.44 32.47
N ARG A 170 -14.09 17.77 32.57
CA ARG A 170 -15.04 17.90 33.68
C ARG A 170 -14.28 17.59 34.96
N LYS A 171 -13.91 18.62 35.74
CA LYS A 171 -13.21 18.48 37.02
C LYS A 171 -14.00 17.49 37.88
N LYS A 172 -13.46 16.30 38.14
CA LYS A 172 -14.02 15.39 39.13
C LYS A 172 -13.92 16.11 40.47
N ARG A 173 -15.05 16.60 41.00
CA ARG A 173 -15.16 17.02 42.40
C ARG A 173 -14.83 15.81 43.24
N VAL A 174 -13.66 15.81 43.86
CA VAL A 174 -13.33 14.88 44.92
C VAL A 174 -14.11 15.34 46.14
N THR A 175 -15.20 14.64 46.43
CA THR A 175 -15.95 14.83 47.68
C THR A 175 -15.15 14.16 48.78
N VAL A 176 -14.46 14.95 49.60
CA VAL A 176 -13.90 14.48 50.86
C VAL A 176 -15.07 14.31 51.83
N LYS A 177 -15.23 13.10 52.35
CA LYS A 177 -16.03 12.81 53.55
C LYS A 177 -15.11 12.16 54.56
#